data_AF-A0A968D3E1-F1
#
_entry.id   AF-A0A968D3E1-F1
#
_cell.length_a   1.000
_cell.length_b   1.000
_cell.length_c   1.000
_cell.angle_alpha   90.00
_cell.angle_beta   90.00
_cell.angle_gamma   90.00
#
_symmetry.space_group_name_H-M   'P 1'
#
loop_
_entity.id
_entity.type
_entity.pdbx_description
1 polymer ?
#
loop_
_entity_poly.entity_id
_entity_poly.type
_entity_poly.pdbx_seq_one_letter_code
_entity_poly.pdbx_strand_id
1 'polypeptide(L)'
;MLQSLKHSDLYRADQHSYMLYPNRRLPGFLQKNNVAPEKVSDSALTMKLVEEEDRRLLVRDEAGVFHFNGRFHNANDVSRVLDDLVQEPTYADLVPAERDFILDLFESTFNHRAFTGRSGTFFAYEGLGSIYWHMVSKLLLAVQEVYQWAVKEGAKAAVIEQLAAVYYDIRQGLGYNKTPAVYGAFPTDPYSHTPMNSGARQPGMTGQVKEEILSRWGELGVTVQDGILDFAPTLLQLEELTADSVEFTYIDLTGSEQKLSLPANSLAFTFCQVPIVYTLADKAQIEVVFEDGRVQLSAGGQLDKATSQHIFDRDGQVQLLRVQITI
;
A
#
# COMPACT_ATOMS: atom_id res chain seq x y z
N MET A 1 16.08 7.98 -5.46
CA MET A 1 15.07 6.90 -5.43
C MET A 1 13.65 7.44 -5.46
N LEU A 2 13.19 8.18 -4.43
CA LEU A 2 11.79 8.64 -4.33
C LEU A 2 11.33 9.51 -5.52
N GLN A 3 12.19 10.40 -6.03
CA GLN A 3 11.92 11.15 -7.26
C GLN A 3 11.69 10.22 -8.46
N SER A 4 12.51 9.17 -8.60
CA SER A 4 12.37 8.18 -9.68
C SER A 4 11.08 7.35 -9.54
N LEU A 5 10.62 7.10 -8.31
CA LEU A 5 9.38 6.36 -8.05
C LEU A 5 8.16 7.07 -8.67
N LYS A 6 8.07 8.41 -8.52
CA LYS A 6 7.01 9.24 -9.13
C LYS A 6 6.98 9.16 -10.66
N HIS A 7 8.15 8.94 -11.28
CA HIS A 7 8.31 8.84 -12.73
C HIS A 7 8.36 7.39 -13.24
N SER A 8 8.12 6.40 -12.38
CA SER A 8 8.13 4.99 -12.75
C SER A 8 6.75 4.49 -13.20
N ASP A 9 6.73 3.29 -13.79
CA ASP A 9 5.48 2.60 -14.16
C ASP A 9 4.62 2.16 -12.95
N LEU A 10 5.09 2.39 -11.72
CA LEU A 10 4.30 2.19 -10.51
C LEU A 10 3.34 3.36 -10.26
N TYR A 11 3.66 4.56 -10.76
CA TYR A 11 2.80 5.72 -10.54
C TYR A 11 1.56 5.65 -11.43
N ARG A 12 0.39 5.77 -10.79
CA ARG A 12 -0.92 5.72 -11.41
C ARG A 12 -1.58 7.10 -11.32
N ALA A 13 -1.58 7.80 -12.46
CA ALA A 13 -1.87 9.24 -12.52
C ALA A 13 -3.32 9.63 -12.20
N ASP A 14 -4.31 8.82 -12.59
CA ASP A 14 -5.74 9.10 -12.33
C ASP A 14 -6.08 9.13 -10.83
N GLN A 15 -5.29 8.43 -10.01
CA GLN A 15 -5.44 8.35 -8.56
C GLN A 15 -4.30 9.03 -7.80
N HIS A 16 -3.34 9.66 -8.49
CA HIS A 16 -2.16 10.29 -7.88
C HIS A 16 -1.47 9.37 -6.84
N SER A 17 -1.26 8.09 -7.16
CA SER A 17 -0.71 7.14 -6.18
C SER A 17 0.05 6.00 -6.85
N TYR A 18 0.39 4.95 -6.10
CA TYR A 18 1.33 3.92 -6.53
C TYR A 18 0.71 2.52 -6.54
N MET A 19 1.00 1.76 -7.59
CA MET A 19 0.68 0.33 -7.73
C MET A 19 1.80 -0.52 -7.12
N LEU A 20 1.51 -1.80 -6.83
CA LEU A 20 2.48 -2.73 -6.27
C LEU A 20 3.58 -3.14 -7.27
N TYR A 21 3.25 -3.17 -8.55
CA TYR A 21 4.14 -3.52 -9.66
C TYR A 21 3.56 -2.93 -10.97
N PRO A 22 4.36 -2.81 -12.05
CA PRO A 22 3.90 -2.20 -13.29
C PRO A 22 2.67 -2.89 -13.85
N ASN A 23 1.70 -2.10 -14.31
CA ASN A 23 0.57 -2.64 -15.05
C ASN A 23 1.05 -3.18 -16.41
N ARG A 24 0.42 -4.25 -16.91
CA ARG A 24 0.76 -4.84 -18.21
C ARG A 24 -0.48 -5.35 -18.93
N ARG A 25 -0.41 -5.37 -20.25
CA ARG A 25 -1.45 -5.96 -21.10
C ARG A 25 -1.22 -7.47 -21.19
N LEU A 26 -2.23 -8.24 -20.78
CA LEU A 26 -2.23 -9.69 -20.99
C LEU A 26 -2.69 -10.01 -22.42
N PRO A 27 -2.20 -11.11 -23.03
CA PRO A 27 -2.72 -11.57 -24.30
C PRO A 27 -4.23 -11.79 -24.21
N GLY A 28 -4.95 -11.35 -25.25
CA GLY A 28 -6.37 -11.64 -25.38
C GLY A 28 -6.64 -13.13 -25.54
N PHE A 29 -7.88 -13.56 -25.38
CA PHE A 29 -8.25 -14.99 -25.42
C PHE A 29 -7.73 -15.69 -26.68
N LEU A 30 -7.97 -15.10 -27.86
CA LEU A 30 -7.52 -15.62 -29.16
C LEU A 30 -6.00 -15.54 -29.38
N GLN A 31 -5.25 -14.87 -28.50
CA GLN A 31 -3.79 -14.73 -28.63
C GLN A 31 -3.02 -15.73 -27.77
N LYS A 32 -3.62 -16.30 -26.72
CA LYS A 32 -2.91 -17.05 -25.68
C LYS A 32 -2.37 -18.41 -26.11
N ASN A 33 -3.12 -19.14 -26.93
CA ASN A 33 -2.87 -20.54 -27.21
C ASN A 33 -2.70 -20.73 -28.71
N ASN A 34 -1.61 -20.21 -29.28
CA ASN A 34 -1.33 -20.34 -30.71
C ASN A 34 0.06 -20.91 -30.91
N VAL A 35 0.12 -22.02 -31.60
CA VAL A 35 1.34 -22.69 -32.03
C VAL A 35 1.42 -22.55 -33.55
N ALA A 36 2.49 -21.90 -34.01
CA ALA A 36 2.71 -21.68 -35.42
C ALA A 36 2.96 -23.02 -36.15
N PRO A 37 2.43 -23.24 -37.37
CA PRO A 37 2.53 -24.52 -38.07
C PRO A 37 3.97 -25.01 -38.24
N GLU A 38 4.91 -24.08 -38.44
CA GLU A 38 6.33 -24.35 -38.67
C GLU A 38 7.02 -24.89 -37.40
N LYS A 39 6.43 -24.66 -36.22
CA LYS A 39 6.96 -25.23 -34.98
C LYS A 39 6.64 -26.70 -34.82
N VAL A 40 5.65 -27.22 -35.53
CA VAL A 40 5.17 -28.61 -35.36
C VAL A 40 5.20 -29.42 -36.65
N SER A 41 5.61 -28.84 -37.78
CA SER A 41 5.67 -29.52 -39.08
C SER A 41 6.51 -30.79 -39.06
N ASP A 42 7.57 -30.80 -38.25
CA ASP A 42 8.51 -31.91 -38.15
C ASP A 42 8.16 -32.87 -36.99
N SER A 43 7.09 -32.60 -36.24
CA SER A 43 6.62 -33.46 -35.13
C SER A 43 5.74 -34.59 -35.68
N ALA A 44 6.28 -35.80 -35.68
CA ALA A 44 5.58 -37.00 -36.10
C ALA A 44 4.36 -37.29 -35.21
N LEU A 45 4.46 -37.04 -33.89
CA LEU A 45 3.32 -37.19 -32.97
C LEU A 45 2.20 -36.21 -33.32
N THR A 46 2.54 -34.93 -33.55
CA THR A 46 1.55 -33.91 -33.90
C THR A 46 0.87 -34.24 -35.23
N MET A 47 1.63 -34.63 -36.25
CA MET A 47 1.04 -34.99 -37.55
C MET A 47 0.16 -36.23 -37.44
N LYS A 48 0.57 -37.23 -36.64
CA LYS A 48 -0.24 -38.43 -36.42
C LYS A 48 -1.56 -38.13 -35.70
N LEU A 49 -1.54 -37.26 -34.68
CA LEU A 49 -2.75 -36.82 -33.98
C LEU A 49 -3.72 -36.09 -34.93
N VAL A 50 -3.22 -35.27 -35.86
CA VAL A 50 -4.06 -34.61 -36.86
C VAL A 50 -4.67 -35.61 -37.84
N GLU A 51 -3.89 -36.61 -38.30
CA GLU A 51 -4.36 -37.67 -39.20
C GLU A 51 -5.50 -38.49 -38.57
N GLU A 52 -5.38 -38.82 -37.29
CA GLU A 52 -6.37 -39.60 -36.53
C GLU A 52 -7.54 -38.74 -36.00
N GLU A 53 -7.59 -37.44 -36.33
CA GLU A 53 -8.52 -36.45 -35.77
C GLU A 53 -8.56 -36.44 -34.23
N ASP A 54 -7.44 -36.80 -33.59
CA ASP A 54 -7.31 -36.90 -32.13
C ASP A 54 -7.01 -35.52 -31.52
N ARG A 55 -8.00 -35.01 -30.79
CA ARG A 55 -8.00 -33.66 -30.24
C ARG A 55 -7.52 -33.62 -28.78
N ARG A 56 -7.03 -34.73 -28.22
CA ARG A 56 -6.67 -34.83 -26.80
C ARG A 56 -5.49 -33.94 -26.44
N LEU A 57 -4.49 -33.82 -27.31
CA LEU A 57 -3.29 -33.02 -27.06
C LEU A 57 -3.37 -31.63 -27.71
N LEU A 58 -3.67 -31.59 -29.01
CA LEU A 58 -3.65 -30.39 -29.84
C LEU A 58 -4.66 -30.49 -30.99
N VAL A 59 -5.04 -29.34 -31.53
CA VAL A 59 -5.99 -29.20 -32.64
C VAL A 59 -5.43 -28.20 -33.65
N ARG A 60 -5.61 -28.50 -34.94
CA ARG A 60 -5.38 -27.56 -36.03
C ARG A 60 -6.70 -26.85 -36.37
N ASP A 61 -6.68 -25.52 -36.46
CA ASP A 61 -7.84 -24.73 -36.90
C ASP A 61 -7.94 -24.63 -38.42
N GLU A 62 -8.99 -23.95 -38.91
CA GLU A 62 -9.24 -23.77 -40.35
C GLU A 62 -8.19 -22.87 -41.04
N ALA A 63 -7.48 -22.02 -40.28
CA ALA A 63 -6.37 -21.21 -40.78
C ALA A 63 -5.04 -21.98 -40.76
N GLY A 64 -5.04 -23.21 -40.24
CA GLY A 64 -3.89 -24.08 -40.13
C GLY A 64 -3.04 -23.88 -38.88
N VAL A 65 -3.43 -22.98 -37.96
CA VAL A 65 -2.77 -22.72 -36.68
C VAL A 65 -3.10 -23.85 -35.70
N PHE A 66 -2.14 -24.17 -34.83
CA PHE A 66 -2.32 -25.22 -33.84
C PHE A 66 -2.63 -24.63 -32.45
N HIS A 67 -3.44 -25.34 -31.68
CA HIS A 67 -3.85 -24.97 -30.34
C HIS A 67 -3.74 -26.19 -29.44
N PHE A 68 -3.11 -26.06 -28.27
CA PHE A 68 -3.19 -27.10 -27.24
C PHE A 68 -4.64 -27.27 -26.77
N ASN A 69 -4.97 -28.45 -26.24
CA ASN A 69 -6.31 -28.71 -25.73
C ASN A 69 -6.71 -27.67 -24.67
N GLY A 70 -7.89 -27.07 -24.84
CA GLY A 70 -8.38 -25.98 -23.98
C GLY A 70 -8.67 -26.38 -22.53
N ARG A 71 -8.55 -27.66 -22.18
CA ARG A 71 -8.70 -28.16 -20.80
C ARG A 71 -7.38 -28.15 -20.00
N PHE A 72 -6.25 -27.83 -20.63
CA PHE A 72 -4.95 -27.80 -19.97
C PHE A 72 -4.77 -26.52 -19.17
N HIS A 73 -4.35 -26.68 -17.91
CA HIS A 73 -3.96 -25.57 -17.04
C HIS A 73 -2.45 -25.41 -16.98
N ASN A 74 -1.71 -26.51 -17.05
CA ASN A 74 -0.25 -26.52 -16.97
C ASN A 74 0.32 -27.81 -17.59
N ALA A 75 1.66 -27.93 -17.58
CA ALA A 75 2.37 -29.06 -18.17
C ALA A 75 1.98 -30.43 -17.59
N ASN A 76 1.46 -30.51 -16.36
CA ASN A 76 1.02 -31.79 -15.80
C ASN A 76 -0.21 -32.35 -16.52
N ASP A 77 -1.09 -31.49 -17.04
CA ASP A 77 -2.24 -31.95 -17.84
C ASP A 77 -1.77 -32.50 -19.19
N VAL A 78 -0.75 -31.87 -19.79
CA VAL A 78 -0.09 -32.35 -21.02
C VAL A 78 0.57 -33.71 -20.77
N SER A 79 1.38 -33.81 -19.72
CA SER A 79 2.05 -35.07 -19.34
C SER A 79 1.07 -36.21 -19.14
N ARG A 80 -0.07 -35.95 -18.48
CA ARG A 80 -1.12 -36.97 -18.26
C ARG A 80 -1.71 -37.47 -19.58
N VAL A 81 -2.00 -36.56 -20.52
CA VAL A 81 -2.49 -36.97 -21.85
C VAL A 81 -1.44 -37.76 -22.61
N LEU A 82 -0.16 -37.40 -22.50
CA LEU A 82 0.92 -38.19 -23.10
C LEU A 82 1.06 -39.58 -22.44
N ASP A 83 0.84 -39.69 -21.12
CA ASP A 83 0.84 -40.97 -20.39
C ASP A 83 -0.31 -41.89 -20.84
N ASP A 84 -1.46 -41.32 -21.20
CA ASP A 84 -2.59 -42.06 -21.75
C ASP A 84 -2.32 -42.49 -23.21
N LEU A 85 -1.83 -41.56 -24.04
CA LEU A 85 -1.55 -41.81 -25.47
C LEU A 85 -0.50 -42.92 -25.66
N VAL A 86 0.56 -42.95 -24.85
CA VAL A 86 1.62 -43.96 -25.00
C VAL A 86 1.14 -45.40 -24.75
N GLN A 87 -0.02 -45.60 -24.12
CA GLN A 87 -0.61 -46.93 -23.95
C GLN A 87 -1.25 -47.46 -25.24
N GLU A 88 -1.50 -46.60 -26.22
CA GLU A 88 -2.13 -46.97 -27.48
C GLU A 88 -1.05 -47.34 -28.53
N PRO A 89 -1.17 -48.48 -29.22
CA PRO A 89 -0.18 -48.91 -30.21
C PRO A 89 0.13 -47.87 -31.29
N THR A 90 -0.84 -47.03 -31.65
CA THR A 90 -0.71 -45.95 -32.63
C THR A 90 0.33 -44.89 -32.22
N TYR A 91 0.49 -44.63 -30.92
CA TYR A 91 1.33 -43.55 -30.39
C TYR A 91 2.49 -44.03 -29.51
N ALA A 92 2.56 -45.34 -29.22
CA ALA A 92 3.50 -45.95 -28.27
C ALA A 92 4.97 -45.59 -28.53
N ASP A 93 5.40 -45.51 -29.80
CA ASP A 93 6.77 -45.15 -30.17
C ASP A 93 6.95 -43.62 -30.34
N LEU A 94 5.89 -42.91 -30.70
CA LEU A 94 5.93 -41.47 -30.98
C LEU A 94 6.00 -40.64 -29.70
N VAL A 95 5.25 -41.01 -28.67
CA VAL A 95 5.20 -40.26 -27.41
C VAL A 95 6.56 -40.23 -26.70
N PRO A 96 7.29 -41.35 -26.49
CA PRO A 96 8.61 -41.31 -25.86
C PRO A 96 9.62 -40.51 -26.68
N ALA A 97 9.53 -40.56 -28.02
CA ALA A 97 10.44 -39.84 -28.90
C ALA A 97 10.25 -38.30 -28.85
N GLU A 98 9.01 -37.83 -28.65
CA GLU A 98 8.67 -36.40 -28.75
C GLU A 98 8.12 -35.77 -27.47
N ARG A 99 8.03 -36.50 -26.35
CA ARG A 99 7.48 -35.99 -25.08
C ARG A 99 8.14 -34.67 -24.66
N ASP A 100 9.46 -34.63 -24.59
CA ASP A 100 10.20 -33.46 -24.11
C ASP A 100 9.98 -32.26 -25.05
N PHE A 101 9.97 -32.53 -26.36
CA PHE A 101 9.65 -31.52 -27.36
C PHE A 101 8.24 -30.94 -27.17
N ILE A 102 7.22 -31.77 -26.92
CA ILE A 102 5.83 -31.29 -26.68
C ILE A 102 5.74 -30.47 -25.39
N LEU A 103 6.43 -30.88 -24.33
CA LEU A 103 6.45 -30.14 -23.06
C LEU A 103 7.16 -28.79 -23.21
N ASP A 104 8.29 -28.76 -23.93
CA ASP A 104 9.00 -27.52 -24.24
C ASP A 104 8.21 -26.61 -25.18
N LEU A 105 7.46 -27.18 -26.14
CA LEU A 105 6.55 -26.43 -26.99
C LEU A 105 5.43 -25.78 -26.17
N PHE A 106 4.83 -26.53 -25.23
CA PHE A 106 3.82 -26.01 -24.30
C PHE A 106 4.41 -24.88 -23.44
N GLU A 107 5.61 -25.08 -22.87
CA GLU A 107 6.28 -24.03 -22.09
C GLU A 107 6.62 -22.80 -22.94
N SER A 108 7.11 -22.96 -24.17
CA SER A 108 7.40 -21.81 -25.04
C SER A 108 6.15 -21.04 -25.46
N THR A 109 4.98 -21.68 -25.41
CA THR A 109 3.68 -21.08 -25.75
C THR A 109 3.12 -20.29 -24.56
N PHE A 110 3.23 -20.81 -23.33
CA PHE A 110 2.59 -20.22 -22.16
C PHE A 110 3.54 -19.54 -21.16
N ASN A 111 4.85 -19.80 -21.25
CA ASN A 111 5.92 -19.26 -20.40
C ASN A 111 5.60 -19.37 -18.89
N HIS A 112 5.19 -20.56 -18.45
CA HIS A 112 4.78 -20.77 -17.05
C HIS A 112 5.94 -20.65 -16.07
N ARG A 113 7.20 -20.80 -16.52
CA ARG A 113 8.38 -20.52 -15.68
C ARG A 113 8.41 -19.08 -15.14
N ALA A 114 7.82 -18.12 -15.85
CA ALA A 114 7.71 -16.73 -15.42
C ALA A 114 6.51 -16.44 -14.48
N PHE A 115 5.71 -17.45 -14.13
CA PHE A 115 4.54 -17.28 -13.27
C PHE A 115 4.95 -17.14 -11.80
N THR A 116 4.68 -15.98 -11.20
CA THR A 116 4.98 -15.68 -9.80
C THR A 116 3.74 -15.76 -8.89
N GLY A 117 2.63 -16.27 -9.39
CA GLY A 117 1.32 -16.26 -8.71
C GLY A 117 0.27 -15.40 -9.41
N ARG A 118 -0.92 -15.33 -8.80
CA ARG A 118 -2.12 -14.71 -9.39
C ARG A 118 -2.00 -13.22 -9.70
N SER A 119 -1.05 -12.54 -9.07
CA SER A 119 -0.84 -11.08 -9.12
C SER A 119 -0.83 -10.57 -10.57
N GLY A 120 -0.04 -11.22 -11.42
CA GLY A 120 0.09 -10.88 -12.83
C GLY A 120 -1.00 -11.41 -13.76
N THR A 121 -2.10 -12.00 -13.26
CA THR A 121 -3.12 -12.69 -14.07
C THR A 121 -4.57 -12.30 -13.78
N PHE A 122 -4.80 -11.30 -12.92
CA PHE A 122 -6.12 -10.72 -12.63
C PHE A 122 -6.04 -9.20 -12.43
N PHE A 123 -7.17 -8.52 -12.29
CA PHE A 123 -7.29 -7.06 -12.49
C PHE A 123 -7.85 -6.28 -11.29
N ALA A 124 -7.88 -6.88 -10.10
CA ALA A 124 -8.37 -6.27 -8.86
C ALA A 124 -7.58 -6.79 -7.65
N TYR A 125 -7.90 -6.37 -6.43
CA TYR A 125 -7.15 -6.73 -5.21
C TYR A 125 -5.67 -6.34 -5.36
N GLU A 126 -4.75 -7.29 -5.22
CA GLU A 126 -3.33 -7.05 -5.45
C GLU A 126 -2.94 -7.02 -6.92
N GLY A 127 -3.88 -7.25 -7.85
CA GLY A 127 -3.69 -7.49 -9.28
C GLY A 127 -3.28 -6.30 -10.14
N LEU A 128 -3.21 -6.55 -11.45
CA LEU A 128 -2.78 -5.60 -12.46
C LEU A 128 -3.59 -4.30 -12.42
N GLY A 129 -2.88 -3.17 -12.32
CA GLY A 129 -3.48 -1.84 -12.35
C GLY A 129 -4.12 -1.39 -11.02
N SER A 130 -4.13 -2.25 -10.00
CA SER A 130 -4.75 -1.96 -8.71
C SER A 130 -3.78 -1.24 -7.78
N ILE A 131 -4.26 -0.20 -7.09
CA ILE A 131 -3.55 0.39 -5.94
C ILE A 131 -3.95 -0.39 -4.69
N TYR A 132 -2.97 -0.83 -3.91
CA TYR A 132 -3.20 -1.50 -2.63
C TYR A 132 -2.79 -0.56 -1.48
N TRP A 133 -3.77 0.05 -0.84
CA TRP A 133 -3.57 1.26 -0.01
C TRP A 133 -2.69 1.03 1.21
N HIS A 134 -2.71 -0.17 1.80
CA HIS A 134 -1.82 -0.48 2.91
C HIS A 134 -0.33 -0.31 2.54
N MET A 135 0.06 -0.67 1.31
CA MET A 135 1.46 -0.48 0.88
C MET A 135 1.80 0.99 0.62
N VAL A 136 0.82 1.79 0.18
CA VAL A 136 0.99 3.24 0.01
C VAL A 136 1.16 3.92 1.37
N SER A 137 0.37 3.57 2.38
CA SER A 137 0.52 4.16 3.72
C SER A 137 1.80 3.68 4.43
N LYS A 138 2.31 2.47 4.10
CA LYS A 138 3.68 2.07 4.48
C LYS A 138 4.75 2.93 3.83
N LEU A 139 4.61 3.25 2.54
CA LEU A 139 5.52 4.16 1.85
C LEU A 139 5.48 5.55 2.48
N LEU A 140 4.30 6.07 2.82
CA LEU A 140 4.14 7.35 3.51
C LEU A 140 4.92 7.37 4.84
N LEU A 141 4.70 6.36 5.69
CA LEU A 141 5.38 6.23 6.97
C LEU A 141 6.90 6.11 6.80
N ALA A 142 7.37 5.29 5.86
CA ALA A 142 8.80 5.14 5.60
C ALA A 142 9.45 6.45 5.12
N VAL A 143 8.75 7.24 4.30
CA VAL A 143 9.25 8.56 3.87
C VAL A 143 9.28 9.54 5.05
N GLN A 144 8.30 9.48 5.95
CA GLN A 144 8.31 10.27 7.19
C GLN A 144 9.51 9.92 8.07
N GLU A 145 9.79 8.63 8.29
CA GLU A 145 10.95 8.19 9.09
C GLU A 145 12.28 8.66 8.45
N VAL A 146 12.39 8.59 7.13
CA VAL A 146 13.57 9.10 6.41
C VAL A 146 13.68 10.62 6.53
N TYR A 147 12.57 11.36 6.45
CA TYR A 147 12.54 12.80 6.69
C TYR A 147 13.02 13.13 8.11
N GLN A 148 12.46 12.47 9.13
CA GLN A 148 12.83 12.69 10.54
C GLN A 148 14.31 12.38 10.78
N TRP A 149 14.83 11.30 10.18
CA TRP A 149 16.24 10.98 10.25
C TRP A 149 17.12 12.06 9.60
N ALA A 150 16.72 12.57 8.43
CA ALA A 150 17.45 13.66 7.76
C ALA A 150 17.46 14.96 8.58
N VAL A 151 16.37 15.30 9.25
CA VAL A 151 16.30 16.44 10.18
C VAL A 151 17.25 16.22 11.37
N LYS A 152 17.19 15.03 12.00
CA LYS A 152 18.02 14.69 13.17
C LYS A 152 19.52 14.74 12.88
N GLU A 153 19.94 14.25 11.72
CA GLU A 153 21.35 14.25 11.30
C GLU A 153 21.82 15.61 10.75
N GLY A 154 20.97 16.63 10.72
CA GLY A 154 21.32 17.95 10.20
C GLY A 154 21.66 17.91 8.70
N ALA A 155 20.92 17.13 7.92
CA ALA A 155 21.08 17.10 6.47
C ALA A 155 20.88 18.51 5.85
N LYS A 156 21.34 18.69 4.61
CA LYS A 156 21.18 19.96 3.89
C LYS A 156 19.70 20.33 3.81
N ALA A 157 19.36 21.60 4.05
CA ALA A 157 17.98 22.12 4.00
C ALA A 157 17.22 21.69 2.73
N ALA A 158 17.85 21.82 1.56
CA ALA A 158 17.25 21.40 0.29
C ALA A 158 16.86 19.90 0.23
N VAL A 159 17.56 19.02 0.96
CA VAL A 159 17.21 17.59 1.05
C VAL A 159 16.01 17.38 1.96
N ILE A 160 15.99 18.07 3.11
CA ILE A 160 14.87 18.03 4.07
C ILE A 160 13.59 18.55 3.42
N GLU A 161 13.68 19.70 2.73
CA GLU A 161 12.57 20.29 1.98
C GLU A 161 12.04 19.34 0.88
N GLN A 162 12.94 18.69 0.14
CA GLN A 162 12.53 17.71 -0.88
C GLN A 162 11.88 16.47 -0.27
N LEU A 163 12.35 15.97 0.87
CA LEU A 163 11.75 14.84 1.57
C LEU A 163 10.35 15.20 2.10
N ALA A 164 10.18 16.39 2.67
CA ALA A 164 8.86 16.90 3.06
C ALA A 164 7.92 17.02 1.85
N ALA A 165 8.40 17.57 0.73
CA ALA A 165 7.60 17.68 -0.49
C ALA A 165 7.15 16.32 -1.01
N VAL A 166 8.02 15.30 -0.99
CA VAL A 166 7.66 13.92 -1.35
C VAL A 166 6.65 13.33 -0.36
N TYR A 167 6.82 13.55 0.94
CA TYR A 167 5.87 13.10 1.96
C TYR A 167 4.47 13.63 1.66
N TYR A 168 4.34 14.94 1.44
CA TYR A 168 3.05 15.55 1.12
C TYR A 168 2.50 15.12 -0.25
N ASP A 169 3.33 14.93 -1.28
CA ASP A 169 2.89 14.39 -2.58
C ASP A 169 2.28 12.98 -2.44
N ILE A 170 2.90 12.10 -1.65
CA ILE A 170 2.33 10.77 -1.36
C ILE A 170 1.00 10.90 -0.59
N ARG A 171 0.97 11.75 0.44
CA ARG A 171 -0.21 12.00 1.28
C ARG A 171 -1.40 12.50 0.46
N GLN A 172 -1.17 13.38 -0.51
CA GLN A 172 -2.19 13.89 -1.45
C GLN A 172 -2.86 12.77 -2.26
N GLY A 173 -2.19 11.64 -2.45
CA GLY A 173 -2.76 10.45 -3.08
C GLY A 173 -3.76 9.68 -2.22
N LEU A 174 -3.81 9.91 -0.91
CA LEU A 174 -4.71 9.20 0.01
C LEU A 174 -6.16 9.67 -0.09
N GLY A 175 -7.08 8.83 0.37
CA GLY A 175 -8.52 9.01 0.21
C GLY A 175 -9.04 10.36 0.66
N TYR A 176 -8.70 10.79 1.88
CA TYR A 176 -9.23 12.01 2.50
C TYR A 176 -8.81 13.32 1.81
N ASN A 177 -7.87 13.27 0.87
CA ASN A 177 -7.48 14.41 0.01
C ASN A 177 -8.22 14.44 -1.34
N LYS A 178 -9.17 13.54 -1.56
CA LYS A 178 -9.88 13.39 -2.85
C LYS A 178 -11.35 13.73 -2.74
N THR A 179 -11.92 14.12 -3.88
CA THR A 179 -13.37 14.20 -4.01
C THR A 179 -14.00 12.80 -3.94
N PRO A 180 -15.26 12.68 -3.47
CA PRO A 180 -15.97 11.38 -3.46
C PRO A 180 -16.04 10.72 -4.84
N ALA A 181 -16.10 11.50 -5.92
CA ALA A 181 -16.14 10.99 -7.28
C ALA A 181 -14.82 10.32 -7.71
N VAL A 182 -13.67 10.92 -7.35
CA VAL A 182 -12.34 10.34 -7.65
C VAL A 182 -12.08 9.13 -6.77
N TYR A 183 -12.44 9.20 -5.48
CA TYR A 183 -12.25 8.09 -4.56
C TYR A 183 -13.21 6.91 -4.82
N GLY A 184 -14.45 7.23 -5.21
CA GLY A 184 -15.53 6.29 -5.45
C GLY A 184 -16.22 5.78 -4.18
N ALA A 185 -16.04 6.48 -3.06
CA ALA A 185 -16.68 6.23 -1.76
C ALA A 185 -16.60 7.51 -0.89
N PHE A 186 -16.97 7.43 0.39
CA PHE A 186 -16.68 8.49 1.36
C PHE A 186 -15.16 8.60 1.59
N PRO A 187 -14.52 9.74 1.29
CA PRO A 187 -13.05 9.91 1.37
C PRO A 187 -12.44 9.67 2.75
N THR A 188 -13.23 9.81 3.80
CA THR A 188 -12.83 9.59 5.20
C THR A 188 -12.77 8.12 5.59
N ASP A 189 -13.36 7.23 4.79
CA ASP A 189 -13.44 5.81 5.09
C ASP A 189 -12.24 5.08 4.44
N PRO A 190 -11.52 4.23 5.19
CA PRO A 190 -10.43 3.43 4.62
C PRO A 190 -10.96 2.25 3.81
N TYR A 191 -10.23 1.92 2.73
CA TYR A 191 -10.53 0.80 1.84
C TYR A 191 -9.25 0.06 1.48
N SER A 192 -9.33 -1.25 1.23
CA SER A 192 -8.12 -2.05 1.02
C SER A 192 -7.42 -1.73 -0.31
N HIS A 193 -8.19 -1.52 -1.38
CA HIS A 193 -7.63 -1.33 -2.72
C HIS A 193 -8.55 -0.54 -3.66
N THR A 194 -7.97 0.03 -4.72
CA THR A 194 -8.70 0.67 -5.83
C THR A 194 -8.24 0.05 -7.15
N PRO A 195 -9.05 -0.85 -7.76
CA PRO A 195 -8.73 -1.46 -9.06
C PRO A 195 -8.61 -0.43 -10.19
N MET A 196 -8.09 -0.88 -11.33
CA MET A 196 -8.17 -0.09 -12.56
C MET A 196 -9.64 0.10 -12.96
N ASN A 197 -10.04 1.31 -13.34
CA ASN A 197 -11.40 1.66 -13.79
C ASN A 197 -12.53 1.43 -12.76
N SER A 198 -12.22 1.49 -11.46
CA SER A 198 -13.20 1.39 -10.37
C SER A 198 -12.86 2.37 -9.24
N GLY A 199 -13.84 2.67 -8.40
CA GLY A 199 -13.63 3.29 -7.08
C GLY A 199 -13.07 2.30 -6.04
N ALA A 200 -12.88 2.81 -4.82
CA ALA A 200 -12.39 2.09 -3.66
C ALA A 200 -13.19 0.82 -3.30
N ARG A 201 -12.51 -0.23 -2.84
CA ARG A 201 -13.06 -1.57 -2.56
C ARG A 201 -12.57 -2.15 -1.22
N GLN A 202 -13.43 -2.95 -0.59
CA GLN A 202 -13.25 -3.57 0.73
C GLN A 202 -13.10 -2.53 1.89
N PRO A 203 -14.22 -2.01 2.43
CA PRO A 203 -14.22 -0.97 3.45
C PRO A 203 -13.72 -1.47 4.82
N GLY A 204 -13.18 -0.54 5.60
CA GLY A 204 -13.03 -0.67 7.05
C GLY A 204 -11.68 -1.25 7.48
N MET A 205 -11.66 -2.54 7.82
CA MET A 205 -10.58 -3.17 8.59
C MET A 205 -9.31 -3.52 7.77
N THR A 206 -8.76 -2.55 7.05
CA THR A 206 -7.48 -2.65 6.36
C THR A 206 -6.33 -2.24 7.28
N GLY A 207 -5.16 -2.89 7.14
CA GLY A 207 -3.95 -2.52 7.87
C GLY A 207 -3.42 -1.11 7.53
N GLN A 208 -3.96 -0.46 6.49
CA GLN A 208 -3.69 0.94 6.14
C GLN A 208 -3.84 1.88 7.34
N VAL A 209 -4.91 1.70 8.14
CA VAL A 209 -5.26 2.63 9.23
C VAL A 209 -4.17 2.72 10.30
N LYS A 210 -3.46 1.61 10.56
CA LYS A 210 -2.42 1.60 11.60
C LYS A 210 -1.18 2.40 11.16
N GLU A 211 -0.88 2.43 9.87
CA GLU A 211 0.24 3.23 9.35
C GLU A 211 -0.11 4.72 9.34
N GLU A 212 -1.38 5.07 9.08
CA GLU A 212 -1.86 6.46 9.09
C GLU A 212 -1.96 7.03 10.51
N ILE A 213 -2.31 6.21 11.52
CA ILE A 213 -2.22 6.62 12.93
C ILE A 213 -0.78 6.99 13.31
N LEU A 214 0.19 6.14 12.95
CA LEU A 214 1.61 6.39 13.20
C LEU A 214 2.09 7.65 12.46
N SER A 215 1.74 7.76 11.18
CA SER A 215 2.09 8.93 10.36
C SER A 215 1.49 10.21 10.96
N ARG A 216 0.26 10.16 11.48
CA ARG A 216 -0.37 11.32 12.11
C ARG A 216 0.34 11.75 13.39
N TRP A 217 0.79 10.83 14.23
CA TRP A 217 1.61 11.18 15.39
C TRP A 217 2.95 11.80 14.99
N GLY A 218 3.57 11.31 13.92
CA GLY A 218 4.77 11.93 13.35
C GLY A 218 4.54 13.33 12.78
N GLU A 219 3.39 13.59 12.15
CA GLU A 219 2.98 14.94 11.70
C GLU A 219 2.83 15.90 12.87
N LEU A 220 2.17 15.43 13.94
CA LEU A 220 1.99 16.16 15.19
C LEU A 220 3.30 16.32 15.99
N GLY A 221 4.40 15.71 15.54
CA GLY A 221 5.70 15.80 16.19
C GLY A 221 5.78 15.08 17.53
N VAL A 222 4.92 14.09 17.77
CA VAL A 222 4.92 13.30 19.01
C VAL A 222 5.98 12.21 18.89
N THR A 223 7.01 12.30 19.72
CA THR A 223 8.07 11.27 19.76
C THR A 223 8.35 10.82 21.19
N VAL A 224 8.82 9.58 21.33
CA VAL A 224 9.26 9.03 22.61
C VAL A 224 10.69 8.55 22.46
N GLN A 225 11.60 9.13 23.23
CA GLN A 225 13.02 8.74 23.26
C GLN A 225 13.48 8.63 24.71
N ASP A 226 14.14 7.52 25.07
CA ASP A 226 14.69 7.28 26.41
C ASP A 226 13.66 7.42 27.57
N GLY A 227 12.39 7.15 27.25
CA GLY A 227 11.25 7.28 28.17
C GLY A 227 10.74 8.71 28.35
N ILE A 228 11.13 9.63 27.48
CA ILE A 228 10.72 11.04 27.49
C ILE A 228 9.81 11.30 26.29
N LEU A 229 8.66 11.92 26.55
CA LEU A 229 7.75 12.42 25.52
C LEU A 229 8.20 13.81 25.05
N ASP A 230 8.29 13.97 23.74
CA ASP A 230 8.67 15.20 23.06
C ASP A 230 7.62 15.61 22.02
N PHE A 231 7.47 16.92 21.87
CA PHE A 231 6.54 17.58 20.96
C PHE A 231 7.28 18.60 20.09
N ALA A 232 7.65 18.16 18.90
CA ALA A 232 8.42 18.97 17.94
C ALA A 232 7.84 18.81 16.52
N PRO A 233 6.68 19.41 16.23
CA PRO A 233 6.04 19.27 14.92
C PRO A 233 6.85 19.98 13.83
N THR A 234 7.37 19.19 12.89
CA THR A 234 8.14 19.68 11.72
C THR A 234 7.43 19.41 10.38
N LEU A 235 6.35 18.61 10.41
CA LEU A 235 5.46 18.31 9.28
C LEU A 235 4.01 18.76 9.53
N LEU A 236 3.73 19.48 10.60
CA LEU A 236 2.41 20.06 10.84
C LEU A 236 2.22 21.28 9.93
N GLN A 237 1.10 21.35 9.21
CA GLN A 237 0.79 22.51 8.38
C GLN A 237 -0.01 23.55 9.16
N LEU A 238 0.30 24.84 8.97
CA LEU A 238 -0.37 25.94 9.67
C LEU A 238 -1.89 25.97 9.42
N GLU A 239 -2.32 25.52 8.24
CA GLU A 239 -3.74 25.41 7.87
C GLU A 239 -4.52 24.36 8.68
N GLU A 240 -3.84 23.52 9.45
CA GLU A 240 -4.47 22.57 10.36
C GLU A 240 -4.90 23.20 11.69
N LEU A 241 -4.41 24.40 12.01
CA LEU A 241 -4.85 25.15 13.19
C LEU A 241 -6.22 25.76 12.93
N THR A 242 -7.08 25.75 13.95
CA THR A 242 -8.43 26.33 13.83
C THR A 242 -8.33 27.84 13.66
N ALA A 243 -9.04 28.40 12.68
CA ALA A 243 -9.04 29.85 12.46
C ALA A 243 -9.75 30.60 13.59
N ASP A 244 -10.83 30.02 14.12
CA ASP A 244 -11.65 30.58 15.18
C ASP A 244 -11.51 29.78 16.48
N SER A 245 -12.03 30.35 17.57
CA SER A 245 -12.19 29.60 18.82
C SER A 245 -13.24 28.49 18.63
N VAL A 246 -12.91 27.29 19.09
CA VAL A 246 -13.78 26.12 18.99
C VAL A 246 -13.84 25.36 20.31
N GLU A 247 -14.84 24.51 20.47
CA GLU A 247 -14.93 23.58 21.60
C GLU A 247 -14.39 22.21 21.17
N PHE A 248 -13.43 21.69 21.92
CA PHE A 248 -12.91 20.34 21.75
C PHE A 248 -13.57 19.40 22.77
N THR A 249 -14.41 18.50 22.26
CA THR A 249 -15.04 17.44 23.04
C THR A 249 -14.17 16.18 23.02
N TYR A 250 -13.87 15.64 24.20
CA TYR A 250 -13.08 14.40 24.33
C TYR A 250 -13.62 13.54 25.47
N ILE A 251 -13.18 12.28 25.52
CA ILE A 251 -13.51 11.36 26.61
C ILE A 251 -12.28 11.26 27.53
N ASP A 252 -12.47 11.47 28.83
CA ASP A 252 -11.41 11.34 29.83
C ASP A 252 -11.16 9.89 30.29
N LEU A 253 -10.14 9.66 31.13
CA LEU A 253 -9.80 8.33 31.64
C LEU A 253 -10.92 7.64 32.44
N THR A 254 -11.91 8.39 32.93
CA THR A 254 -13.09 7.84 33.62
C THR A 254 -14.19 7.39 32.65
N GLY A 255 -14.04 7.70 31.36
CA GLY A 255 -15.07 7.46 30.34
C GLY A 255 -16.09 8.60 30.23
N SER A 256 -15.84 9.74 30.88
CA SER A 256 -16.76 10.88 30.88
C SER A 256 -16.44 11.84 29.74
N GLU A 257 -17.49 12.41 29.13
CA GLU A 257 -17.33 13.47 28.14
C GLU A 257 -16.91 14.77 28.82
N GLN A 258 -15.83 15.35 28.32
CA GLN A 258 -15.29 16.63 28.74
C GLN A 258 -15.23 17.59 27.56
N LYS A 259 -15.24 18.88 27.86
CA LYS A 259 -15.18 19.96 26.88
C LYS A 259 -14.06 20.93 27.22
N LEU A 260 -13.25 21.26 26.23
CA LEU A 260 -12.14 22.21 26.35
C LEU A 260 -12.32 23.33 25.34
N SER A 261 -12.35 24.57 25.82
CA SER A 261 -12.35 25.75 24.93
C SER A 261 -10.95 25.93 24.35
N LEU A 262 -10.88 25.97 23.02
CA LEU A 262 -9.67 26.23 22.26
C LEU A 262 -9.67 27.67 21.74
N PRO A 263 -8.58 28.42 21.90
CA PRO A 263 -8.46 29.72 21.26
C PRO A 263 -8.32 29.59 19.74
N ALA A 264 -8.50 30.68 19.01
CA ALA A 264 -8.09 30.76 17.61
C ALA A 264 -6.59 30.44 17.45
N ASN A 265 -6.22 29.91 16.29
CA ASN A 265 -4.88 29.46 15.93
C ASN A 265 -4.35 28.36 16.86
N SER A 266 -5.20 27.38 17.17
CA SER A 266 -4.82 26.23 17.99
C SER A 266 -5.33 24.92 17.40
N LEU A 267 -4.79 23.81 17.90
CA LEU A 267 -5.23 22.46 17.56
C LEU A 267 -5.22 21.63 18.84
N ALA A 268 -6.17 20.71 18.98
CA ALA A 268 -6.15 19.74 20.06
C ALA A 268 -6.20 18.30 19.55
N PHE A 269 -5.57 17.42 20.31
CA PHE A 269 -5.62 15.97 20.14
C PHE A 269 -5.40 15.29 21.49
N THR A 270 -5.39 13.96 21.52
CA THR A 270 -5.06 13.20 22.72
C THR A 270 -3.91 12.24 22.47
N PHE A 271 -3.10 12.01 23.50
CA PHE A 271 -2.10 10.95 23.53
C PHE A 271 -2.17 10.27 24.90
N CYS A 272 -2.26 8.94 24.92
CA CYS A 272 -2.63 8.19 26.13
C CYS A 272 -3.91 8.72 26.82
N GLN A 273 -4.82 9.31 26.04
CA GLN A 273 -6.06 9.95 26.49
C GLN A 273 -5.88 11.23 27.34
N VAL A 274 -4.65 11.76 27.46
CA VAL A 274 -4.41 13.11 27.98
C VAL A 274 -4.67 14.11 26.86
N PRO A 275 -5.51 15.15 27.05
CA PRO A 275 -5.69 16.20 26.06
C PRO A 275 -4.42 17.06 25.92
N ILE A 276 -4.08 17.36 24.69
CA ILE A 276 -2.91 18.17 24.31
C ILE A 276 -3.42 19.30 23.42
N VAL A 277 -3.08 20.54 23.76
CA VAL A 277 -3.43 21.73 22.99
C VAL A 277 -2.16 22.37 22.46
N TYR A 278 -2.07 22.50 21.14
CA TYR A 278 -1.00 23.22 20.46
C TYR A 278 -1.42 24.68 20.21
N THR A 279 -0.55 25.62 20.54
CA THR A 279 -0.66 27.04 20.16
C THR A 279 0.66 27.54 19.59
N LEU A 280 0.62 28.50 18.68
CA LEU A 280 1.84 29.15 18.17
C LEU A 280 2.46 30.09 19.22
N ALA A 281 3.78 30.10 19.32
CA ALA A 281 4.54 31.07 20.11
C ALA A 281 5.94 31.29 19.54
N ASP A 282 6.65 32.31 20.03
CA ASP A 282 8.04 32.59 19.63
C ASP A 282 9.05 31.57 20.19
N LYS A 283 8.65 30.83 21.23
CA LYS A 283 9.49 29.84 21.91
C LYS A 283 8.68 28.60 22.25
N ALA A 284 9.30 27.43 22.06
CA ALA A 284 8.72 26.18 22.49
C ALA A 284 8.69 26.10 24.02
N GLN A 285 7.54 25.70 24.57
CA GLN A 285 7.31 25.52 26.01
C GLN A 285 6.13 24.56 26.21
N ILE A 286 6.18 23.79 27.30
CA ILE A 286 5.04 22.98 27.74
C ILE A 286 4.58 23.47 29.10
N GLU A 287 3.28 23.74 29.21
CA GLU A 287 2.57 23.85 30.47
C GLU A 287 1.88 22.52 30.77
N VAL A 288 2.25 21.89 31.89
CA VAL A 288 1.68 20.66 32.39
C VAL A 288 0.71 21.00 33.51
N VAL A 289 -0.56 20.67 33.34
CA VAL A 289 -1.60 20.83 34.37
C VAL A 289 -1.84 19.48 35.04
N PHE A 290 -1.62 19.42 36.35
CA PHE A 290 -1.82 18.22 37.16
C PHE A 290 -3.23 18.16 37.76
N GLU A 291 -3.63 16.96 38.22
CA GLU A 291 -4.92 16.69 38.86
C GLU A 291 -5.20 17.59 40.07
N ASP A 292 -4.17 17.88 40.87
CA ASP A 292 -4.27 18.75 42.05
C ASP A 292 -4.28 20.25 41.72
N GLY A 293 -4.31 20.61 40.44
CA GLY A 293 -4.29 21.97 39.94
C GLY A 293 -2.90 22.61 39.90
N ARG A 294 -1.84 21.88 40.28
CA ARG A 294 -0.47 22.38 40.08
C ARG A 294 -0.17 22.53 38.60
N VAL A 295 0.65 23.54 38.30
CA VAL A 295 1.15 23.82 36.96
C VAL A 295 2.67 23.75 36.97
N GLN A 296 3.24 22.97 36.05
CA GLN A 296 4.68 22.91 35.82
C GLN A 296 4.99 23.40 34.41
N LEU A 297 6.00 24.26 34.29
CA LEU A 297 6.52 24.71 33.00
C LEU A 297 7.78 23.93 32.64
N SER A 298 7.83 23.41 31.43
CA SER A 298 9.03 22.84 30.80
C SER A 298 9.46 23.72 29.63
N ALA A 299 10.74 24.10 29.58
CA ALA A 299 11.27 24.84 28.43
C ALA A 299 11.53 23.86 27.26
N GLY A 300 11.20 24.28 26.04
CA GLY A 300 11.30 23.42 24.86
C GLY A 300 10.08 22.50 24.68
N GLY A 301 10.24 21.50 23.80
CA GLY A 301 9.21 20.51 23.47
C GLY A 301 9.24 19.22 24.31
N GLN A 302 10.16 19.11 25.28
CA GLN A 302 10.36 17.88 26.04
C GLN A 302 9.75 17.97 27.44
N LEU A 303 9.09 16.89 27.86
CA LEU A 303 8.77 16.65 29.26
C LEU A 303 9.96 16.09 30.02
N ASP A 304 9.90 16.08 31.35
CA ASP A 304 10.77 15.23 32.13
C ASP A 304 10.28 13.77 32.11
N LYS A 305 11.16 12.85 32.52
CA LYS A 305 10.87 11.41 32.51
C LYS A 305 9.73 11.01 33.45
N ALA A 306 9.60 11.66 34.61
CA ALA A 306 8.56 11.33 35.58
C ALA A 306 7.17 11.75 35.06
N THR A 307 7.07 12.97 34.52
CA THR A 307 5.86 13.48 33.88
C THR A 307 5.47 12.64 32.65
N SER A 308 6.45 12.22 31.84
CA SER A 308 6.19 11.31 30.71
C SER A 308 5.63 9.96 31.18
N GLN A 309 6.16 9.41 32.26
CA GLN A 309 5.71 8.14 32.83
C GLN A 309 4.26 8.21 33.32
N HIS A 310 3.84 9.30 33.98
CA HIS A 310 2.43 9.51 34.37
C HIS A 310 1.46 9.42 33.18
N ILE A 311 1.86 9.99 32.03
CA ILE A 311 1.07 9.94 30.79
C ILE A 311 1.02 8.51 30.24
N PHE A 312 2.15 7.80 30.20
CA PHE A 312 2.21 6.42 29.70
C PHE A 312 1.41 5.44 30.56
N ASP A 313 1.47 5.61 31.89
CA ASP A 313 0.75 4.76 32.85
C ASP A 313 -0.74 5.07 32.93
N ARG A 314 -1.17 6.20 32.36
CA ARG A 314 -2.57 6.65 32.35
C ARG A 314 -3.15 6.70 33.77
N ASP A 315 -2.35 7.22 34.70
CA ASP A 315 -2.69 7.27 36.12
C ASP A 315 -3.53 8.48 36.54
N GLY A 316 -3.83 9.38 35.60
CA GLY A 316 -4.64 10.58 35.81
C GLY A 316 -3.90 11.73 36.47
N GLN A 317 -2.60 11.61 36.78
CA GLN A 317 -1.86 12.70 37.41
C GLN A 317 -1.73 13.92 36.49
N VAL A 318 -1.56 13.72 35.18
CA VAL A 318 -1.53 14.78 34.17
C VAL A 318 -2.91 14.91 33.51
N GLN A 319 -3.52 16.10 33.65
CA GLN A 319 -4.88 16.38 33.15
C GLN A 319 -4.89 17.10 31.80
N LEU A 320 -3.86 17.90 31.51
CA LEU A 320 -3.78 18.68 30.26
C LEU A 320 -2.34 19.07 29.98
N LEU A 321 -1.94 19.01 28.71
CA LEU A 321 -0.74 19.67 28.22
C LEU A 321 -1.10 20.84 27.32
N ARG A 322 -0.57 22.03 27.60
CA ARG A 322 -0.56 23.15 26.64
C ARG A 322 0.84 23.29 26.09
N VAL A 323 0.99 23.02 24.81
CA VAL A 323 2.28 23.01 24.12
C VAL A 323 2.33 24.22 23.20
N GLN A 324 3.23 25.13 23.52
CA GLN A 324 3.60 26.21 22.64
C GLN A 324 4.61 25.67 21.63
N ILE A 325 4.29 25.79 20.35
CA ILE A 325 5.11 25.26 19.25
C ILE A 325 5.65 26.40 18.39
N THR A 326 6.83 26.17 17.82
CA THR A 326 7.45 27.03 16.80
C THR A 326 7.40 26.28 15.47
N ILE A 327 6.78 26.88 14.46
CA ILE A 327 6.71 26.34 13.08
C ILE A 327 7.43 27.34 12.16
#